data_AF-Q4JMP3-F1
#
_entry.id   AF-Q4JMP3-F1
#
_cell.length_a   1.000
_cell.length_b   1.000
_cell.length_c   1.000
_cell.angle_alpha   90.00
_cell.angle_beta   90.00
_cell.angle_gamma   90.00
#
_symmetry.space_group_name_H-M   'P 1'
#
loop_
_entity.id
_entity.type
_entity.pdbx_description
1 polymer ?
#
loop_
_entity_poly.entity_id
_entity_poly.type
_entity_poly.pdbx_seq_one_letter_code
_entity_poly.pdbx_strand_id
1 'polypeptide(L)'
;MQNEINMASIIDNARVTAESSLASKPRGDQSLREVAEQFEAIFLNEFIKQARKAKLADDILGSDAQDTYQEMMDRELSTQLSGRVNLGIAEALVRQLGGESQG
;
A
#
# COMPACT_ATOMS: atom_id res chain seq x y z
N MET A 1 -41.26 31.09 -1.77
CA MET A 1 -39.92 30.50 -1.97
C MET A 1 -39.49 29.85 -0.65
N GLN A 2 -39.88 28.61 -0.42
CA GLN A 2 -39.43 27.79 0.70
C GLN A 2 -38.67 26.62 0.09
N ASN A 3 -37.35 26.78 -0.05
CA ASN A 3 -36.48 25.66 -0.37
C ASN A 3 -36.08 25.04 0.97
N GLU A 4 -36.97 24.25 1.54
CA GLU A 4 -36.69 23.52 2.77
C GLU A 4 -35.63 22.46 2.47
N ILE A 5 -34.43 22.67 3.00
CA ILE A 5 -33.38 21.67 2.96
C ILE A 5 -33.84 20.53 3.86
N ASN A 6 -34.43 19.50 3.26
CA ASN A 6 -34.87 18.31 3.95
C ASN A 6 -33.62 17.52 4.39
N MET A 7 -33.44 17.33 5.70
CA MET A 7 -32.34 16.54 6.25
C MET A 7 -32.28 15.10 5.70
N ALA A 8 -33.40 14.54 5.26
CA ALA A 8 -33.44 13.24 4.59
C ALA A 8 -32.67 13.27 3.26
N SER A 9 -32.79 14.35 2.45
CA SER A 9 -32.09 14.44 1.16
C SER A 9 -30.59 14.69 1.29
N ILE A 10 -30.15 15.33 2.38
CA ILE A 10 -28.72 15.46 2.70
C ILE A 10 -28.12 14.08 3.00
N ILE A 11 -28.82 13.27 3.81
CA ILE A 11 -28.37 11.94 4.18
C ILE A 11 -28.37 11.01 2.95
N ASP A 12 -29.37 11.11 2.10
CA ASP A 12 -29.43 10.35 0.85
C ASP A 12 -28.29 10.72 -0.11
N ASN A 13 -28.00 12.01 -0.28
CA ASN A 13 -26.86 12.45 -1.10
C ASN A 13 -25.50 12.04 -0.51
N ALA A 14 -25.35 12.10 0.82
CA ALA A 14 -24.15 11.63 1.50
C ALA A 14 -23.97 10.12 1.32
N ARG A 15 -25.07 9.36 1.30
CA ARG A 15 -25.05 7.92 1.06
C ARG A 15 -24.73 7.59 -0.39
N VAL A 16 -25.31 8.29 -1.36
CA VAL A 16 -25.02 8.12 -2.80
C VAL A 16 -23.57 8.48 -3.12
N THR A 17 -23.00 9.51 -2.49
CA THR A 17 -21.59 9.88 -2.67
C THR A 17 -20.63 8.87 -2.03
N ALA A 18 -20.97 8.30 -0.87
CA ALA A 18 -20.23 7.19 -0.25
C ALA A 18 -20.36 5.88 -1.04
N GLU A 19 -21.55 5.58 -1.57
CA GLU A 19 -21.78 4.41 -2.44
C GLU A 19 -21.02 4.58 -3.77
N SER A 20 -20.93 5.79 -4.32
CA SER A 20 -20.17 6.08 -5.55
C SER A 20 -18.66 5.91 -5.38
N SER A 21 -18.10 6.30 -4.22
CA SER A 21 -16.66 6.13 -3.93
C SER A 21 -16.30 4.67 -3.63
N LEU A 22 -17.22 3.89 -3.06
CA LEU A 22 -17.06 2.44 -2.86
C LEU A 22 -17.36 1.64 -4.15
N ALA A 23 -18.25 2.14 -5.02
CA ALA A 23 -18.60 1.55 -6.31
C ALA A 23 -17.60 1.90 -7.43
N SER A 24 -16.66 2.82 -7.20
CA SER A 24 -15.46 2.95 -8.02
C SER A 24 -14.52 1.78 -7.79
N LYS A 25 -14.95 0.60 -8.26
CA LYS A 25 -14.07 -0.49 -8.67
C LYS A 25 -12.90 0.14 -9.46
N PRO A 26 -11.63 -0.15 -9.14
CA PRO A 26 -10.49 0.50 -9.76
C PRO A 26 -10.64 0.41 -11.28
N ARG A 27 -10.82 1.58 -11.91
CA ARG A 27 -11.08 1.67 -13.34
C ARG A 27 -9.76 1.41 -14.04
N GLY A 28 -9.51 0.14 -14.33
CA GLY A 28 -8.41 -0.32 -15.19
C GLY A 28 -7.29 -1.04 -14.44
N ASP A 29 -6.87 -2.17 -15.01
CA ASP A 29 -5.78 -3.02 -14.55
C ASP A 29 -4.46 -2.26 -14.35
N GLN A 30 -4.27 -1.16 -15.08
CA GLN A 30 -3.08 -0.31 -14.98
C GLN A 30 -3.00 0.43 -13.63
N SER A 31 -4.13 0.96 -13.14
CA SER A 31 -4.17 1.60 -11.81
C SER A 31 -3.95 0.58 -10.68
N LEU A 32 -4.48 -0.63 -10.84
CA LEU A 32 -4.29 -1.72 -9.88
C LEU A 32 -2.83 -2.20 -9.85
N ARG A 33 -2.19 -2.28 -11.02
CA ARG A 33 -0.78 -2.65 -11.14
C ARG A 33 0.16 -1.65 -10.48
N GLU A 34 -0.02 -0.36 -10.73
CA GLU A 34 0.82 0.68 -10.09
C GLU A 34 0.70 0.67 -8.56
N VAL A 35 -0.49 0.43 -8.02
CA VAL A 35 -0.70 0.30 -6.56
C VAL A 35 -0.09 -1.00 -6.04
N ALA A 36 -0.20 -2.10 -6.78
CA ALA A 36 0.36 -3.40 -6.39
C ALA A 36 1.90 -3.40 -6.38
N GLU A 37 2.54 -2.72 -7.33
CA GLU A 37 4.00 -2.52 -7.37
C GLU A 37 4.49 -1.68 -6.18
N GLN A 38 3.78 -0.60 -5.84
CA GLN A 38 4.08 0.20 -4.65
C GLN A 38 3.91 -0.61 -3.36
N PHE A 39 2.89 -1.45 -3.28
CA PHE A 39 2.70 -2.35 -2.14
C PHE A 39 3.85 -3.35 -2.00
N GLU A 40 4.30 -3.96 -3.11
CA GLU A 40 5.44 -4.89 -3.09
C GLU A 40 6.72 -4.21 -2.59
N ALA A 41 6.97 -2.95 -2.97
CA ALA A 41 8.11 -2.18 -2.49
C ALA A 41 8.05 -1.94 -0.97
N ILE A 42 6.87 -1.59 -0.43
CA ILE A 42 6.67 -1.42 1.02
C ILE A 42 6.87 -2.75 1.75
N PHE A 43 6.30 -3.83 1.20
CA PHE A 43 6.43 -5.17 1.77
C PHE A 43 7.89 -5.62 1.83
N LEU A 44 8.67 -5.42 0.76
CA LEU A 44 10.09 -5.75 0.74
C LEU A 44 10.87 -4.97 1.81
N ASN A 45 10.58 -3.67 1.97
CA ASN A 45 11.22 -2.87 3.00
C ASN A 45 10.94 -3.40 4.42
N GLU A 46 9.68 -3.74 4.72
CA GLU A 46 9.32 -4.35 6.01
C GLU A 46 9.91 -5.75 6.18
N PHE A 47 9.93 -6.58 5.14
CA PHE A 47 10.57 -7.90 5.19
C PHE A 47 12.06 -7.77 5.56
N ILE A 48 12.79 -6.88 4.89
CA ILE A 48 14.22 -6.64 5.15
C ILE A 48 14.43 -6.10 6.58
N LYS A 49 13.59 -5.16 7.05
CA LYS A 49 13.61 -4.66 8.42
C LYS A 49 13.45 -5.79 9.44
N GLN A 50 12.44 -6.65 9.24
CA GLN A 50 12.16 -7.77 10.14
C GLN A 50 13.28 -8.83 10.11
N ALA A 51 13.84 -9.12 8.93
CA ALA A 51 14.98 -10.03 8.79
C ALA A 51 16.21 -9.55 9.58
N ARG A 52 16.45 -8.22 9.64
CA ARG A 52 17.51 -7.64 10.47
C ARG A 52 17.18 -7.64 11.95
N LYS A 53 15.94 -7.36 12.34
CA LYS A 53 15.51 -7.47 13.75
C LYS A 53 15.63 -8.90 14.28
N ALA A 54 15.51 -9.91 13.40
CA ALA A 54 15.75 -11.29 13.75
C ALA A 54 17.24 -11.65 13.95
N LYS A 55 18.18 -10.69 13.82
CA LYS A 55 19.59 -10.89 14.14
C LYS A 55 19.72 -11.25 15.63
N LEU A 56 20.33 -12.40 15.88
CA LEU A 56 20.45 -13.08 17.18
C LEU A 56 21.33 -12.36 18.23
N ALA A 57 21.70 -11.11 18.01
CA ALA A 57 22.54 -10.35 18.92
C ALA A 57 21.87 -9.02 19.22
N ASP A 58 21.46 -8.84 20.47
CA ASP A 58 21.27 -7.50 21.02
C ASP A 58 22.56 -6.72 20.74
N ASP A 59 22.42 -5.53 20.18
CA ASP A 59 23.55 -4.69 19.84
C ASP A 59 24.15 -4.13 21.14
N ILE A 60 25.01 -4.93 21.78
CA ILE A 60 25.76 -4.53 22.99
C ILE A 60 26.62 -3.27 22.71
N LEU A 61 26.86 -2.95 21.43
CA LEU A 61 27.66 -1.81 20.97
C LEU A 61 26.85 -0.79 20.16
N GLY A 62 25.53 -0.95 20.07
CA GLY A 62 24.66 -0.13 19.23
C GLY A 62 24.38 1.24 19.83
N SER A 63 24.35 2.27 18.99
CA SER A 63 23.90 3.60 19.38
C SER A 63 22.80 4.07 18.44
N ASP A 64 21.87 4.89 18.93
CA ASP A 64 20.74 5.43 18.15
C ASP A 64 21.18 6.12 16.83
N ALA A 65 22.40 6.67 16.80
CA ALA A 65 22.99 7.27 15.61
C ALA A 65 23.34 6.23 14.53
N GLN A 66 23.80 5.04 14.94
CA GLN A 66 24.08 3.92 14.03
C GLN A 66 22.78 3.38 13.45
N ASP A 67 21.73 3.25 14.26
CA ASP A 67 20.41 2.81 13.80
C ASP A 67 19.83 3.75 12.75
N THR A 68 19.92 5.07 12.99
CA THR A 68 19.46 6.08 12.04
C THR A 68 20.22 5.99 10.71
N TYR A 69 21.55 5.84 10.75
CA TYR A 69 22.37 5.69 9.54
C TYR A 69 22.01 4.40 8.78
N GLN A 70 21.81 3.31 9.52
CA GLN A 70 21.42 2.02 8.98
C GLN A 70 20.06 2.12 8.28
N GLU A 71 19.06 2.76 8.90
CA GLU A 71 17.74 2.98 8.31
C GLU A 71 17.82 3.79 7.00
N MET A 72 18.65 4.83 6.96
CA MET A 72 18.89 5.61 5.73
C MET A 72 19.51 4.74 4.63
N MET A 73 20.52 3.94 4.97
CA MET A 73 21.15 3.01 4.03
C MET A 73 20.15 1.98 3.50
N ASP A 74 19.31 1.45 4.39
CA ASP A 74 18.31 0.44 4.05
C ASP A 74 17.22 0.99 3.13
N ARG A 75 16.84 2.26 3.30
CA ARG A 75 15.90 2.95 2.42
C ARG A 75 16.45 3.08 1.01
N GLU A 76 17.72 3.46 0.87
CA GLU A 76 18.39 3.55 -0.43
C GLU A 76 18.53 2.17 -1.07
N LEU A 77 19.00 1.18 -0.30
CA LEU A 77 19.10 -0.20 -0.76
C LEU A 77 17.74 -0.75 -1.20
N SER A 78 16.67 -0.50 -0.43
CA SER A 78 15.30 -0.93 -0.79
C SER A 78 14.83 -0.27 -2.09
N THR A 79 15.16 1.00 -2.31
CA THR A 79 14.83 1.74 -3.53
C THR A 79 15.58 1.18 -4.75
N GLN A 80 16.86 0.82 -4.58
CA GLN A 80 17.65 0.20 -5.65
C GLN A 80 17.21 -1.24 -5.95
N LEU A 81 16.82 -1.99 -4.92
CA LEU A 81 16.38 -3.38 -5.05
C LEU A 81 14.96 -3.50 -5.58
N SER A 82 14.03 -2.60 -5.27
CA SER A 82 12.64 -2.66 -5.76
C SER A 82 12.55 -2.63 -7.29
N GLY A 83 13.47 -1.96 -7.96
CA GLY A 83 13.57 -1.99 -9.43
C GLY A 83 14.24 -3.23 -10.02
N ARG A 84 14.87 -4.09 -9.20
CA ARG A 84 15.67 -5.25 -9.63
C ARG A 84 15.11 -6.60 -9.16
N VAL A 85 14.40 -6.60 -8.04
CA VAL A 85 13.84 -7.79 -7.40
C VAL A 85 12.33 -7.71 -7.53
N ASN A 86 11.78 -8.49 -8.46
CA ASN A 86 10.35 -8.70 -8.57
C ASN A 86 10.00 -10.00 -7.82
N LEU A 87 9.21 -9.90 -6.76
CA LEU A 87 8.81 -11.06 -5.94
C LEU A 87 7.57 -11.76 -6.49
N GLY A 88 6.91 -11.20 -7.51
CA GLY A 88 5.68 -11.72 -8.08
C GLY A 88 4.43 -11.37 -7.28
N ILE A 89 4.54 -10.55 -6.23
CA ILE A 89 3.44 -10.21 -5.34
C ILE A 89 2.50 -9.23 -6.04
N ALA A 90 3.05 -8.26 -6.75
CA ALA A 90 2.26 -7.31 -7.52
C ALA A 90 1.43 -8.02 -8.61
N GLU A 91 2.04 -8.97 -9.32
CA GLU A 91 1.39 -9.83 -10.32
C GLU A 91 0.28 -10.66 -9.71
N ALA A 92 0.52 -11.27 -8.55
CA ALA A 92 -0.46 -12.08 -7.84
C ALA A 92 -1.66 -11.23 -7.37
N LEU A 93 -1.41 -10.02 -6.87
CA LEU A 93 -2.45 -9.07 -6.46
C LEU A 93 -3.28 -8.61 -7.64
N VAL A 94 -2.66 -8.23 -8.76
CA VAL A 94 -3.37 -7.86 -9.99
C VAL A 94 -4.19 -9.04 -10.51
N ARG A 95 -3.66 -10.27 -10.48
CA ARG A 95 -4.41 -11.46 -10.90
C ARG A 95 -5.62 -11.74 -9.99
N GLN A 96 -5.47 -11.61 -8.67
CA GLN A 96 -6.53 -11.90 -7.70
C GLN A 96 -7.60 -10.81 -7.69
N LEU A 97 -7.20 -9.53 -7.78
CA LEU A 97 -8.12 -8.39 -7.64
C LEU A 97 -8.64 -7.88 -8.99
N GLY A 98 -7.92 -8.13 -10.08
CA GLY A 98 -8.30 -7.73 -11.44
C GLY A 98 -9.21 -8.73 -12.16
N GLY A 99 -9.44 -9.93 -11.59
CA GLY A 99 -10.02 -11.03 -12.37
C GLY A 99 -10.74 -12.15 -11.61
N GLU A 100 -11.62 -11.81 -10.65
CA GLU A 100 -12.81 -12.63 -10.29
C GLU A 100 -14.12 -11.99 -10.82
N SER A 101 -14.04 -11.19 -11.90
CA SER A 101 -15.21 -10.56 -12.53
C SER A 101 -15.58 -11.09 -13.90
N GLN A 102 -15.09 -12.29 -14.27
CA GLN A 102 -15.60 -13.05 -15.41
C GLN A 102 -15.90 -14.48 -14.98
N GLY A 103 -17.06 -14.63 -14.34
CA GLY A 103 -17.78 -15.87 -14.07
C GLY A 103 -19.26 -15.55 -14.08
#